data_AF-A0A1N7TE26-F1
#
_entry.id   AF-A0A1N7TE26-F1
#
_cell.length_a   1.000
_cell.length_b   1.000
_cell.length_c   1.000
_cell.angle_alpha   90.00
_cell.angle_beta   90.00
_cell.angle_gamma   90.00
#
_symmetry.space_group_name_H-M   'P 1'
#
loop_
_entity.id
_entity.type
_entity.pdbx_description
1 polymer ?
#
loop_
_entity_poly.entity_id
_entity_poly.type
_entity_poly.pdbx_seq_one_letter_code
_entity_poly.pdbx_strand_id
1 'polypeptide(L)' 'MVNPGIHFMTNLPSFFVPFVGLILPAIAMASLSLHIQKNKIF' A
#
# COMPACT_ATOMS: atom_id res chain seq x y z
N MET A 1 5.76 -34.57 -5.20
CA MET A 1 6.83 -33.81 -5.86
C MET A 1 6.27 -32.43 -6.21
N VAL A 2 6.59 -31.39 -5.42
CA VAL A 2 6.10 -30.02 -5.66
C VAL A 2 6.90 -29.43 -6.83
N ASN A 3 6.20 -28.94 -7.85
CA ASN A 3 6.79 -28.40 -9.06
C ASN A 3 7.50 -27.06 -8.74
N PRO A 4 8.81 -26.89 -8.99
CA PRO A 4 9.56 -25.69 -8.54
C PRO A 4 9.21 -24.40 -9.32
N GLY A 5 8.38 -24.48 -10.37
CA GLY A 5 8.02 -23.33 -11.22
C GLY A 5 6.96 -22.38 -10.66
N ILE A 6 6.21 -22.76 -9.61
CA ILE A 6 5.09 -21.94 -9.08
C ILE A 6 5.49 -20.90 -8.03
N HIS A 7 6.72 -20.98 -7.50
CA HIS A 7 7.19 -20.19 -6.35
C HIS A 7 7.32 -18.69 -6.65
N PHE A 8 7.54 -18.29 -7.91
CA PHE A 8 7.67 -16.88 -8.28
C PHE A 8 6.32 -16.15 -8.27
N MET A 9 5.25 -16.84 -8.69
CA MET A 9 3.90 -16.27 -8.79
C MET A 9 3.29 -15.97 -7.41
N THR A 10 3.71 -16.71 -6.37
CA THR A 10 3.17 -16.57 -5.00
C THR A 10 3.77 -15.40 -4.21
N ASN A 11 4.96 -14.91 -4.60
CA ASN A 11 5.64 -13.82 -3.87
C ASN A 11 5.24 -12.41 -4.34
N LEU A 12 4.76 -12.27 -5.57
CA LEU A 12 4.21 -11.02 -6.10
C LEU A 12 3.06 -10.46 -5.23
N PRO A 13 1.98 -11.21 -4.93
CA PRO A 13 0.89 -10.69 -4.11
C PRO A 13 1.35 -10.29 -2.71
N SER A 14 2.32 -10.99 -2.12
CA SER A 14 2.84 -10.65 -0.78
C SER A 14 3.54 -9.29 -0.73
N PHE A 15 4.08 -8.78 -1.85
CA PHE A 15 4.68 -7.46 -1.91
C PHE A 15 3.63 -6.36 -2.15
N PHE A 16 2.68 -6.61 -3.06
CA PHE A 16 1.65 -5.63 -3.40
C PHE A 16 0.59 -5.47 -2.32
N VAL A 17 0.19 -6.54 -1.62
CA VAL A 17 -0.87 -6.50 -0.61
C VAL A 17 -0.56 -5.51 0.52
N PRO A 18 0.64 -5.50 1.16
CA PRO A 18 1.01 -4.47 2.13
C PRO A 18 1.13 -3.08 1.50
N PHE A 19 1.58 -3.00 0.24
CA PHE A 19 1.78 -1.71 -0.44
C PHE A 19 0.45 -0.98 -0.68
N VAL A 20 -0.55 -1.68 -1.22
CA VAL A 20 -1.88 -1.12 -1.48
C VAL A 20 -2.75 -1.07 -0.23
N GLY A 21 -2.56 -2.01 0.71
CA GLY A 21 -3.37 -2.12 1.92
C GLY A 21 -2.88 -1.28 3.10
N LEU A 22 -1.60 -0.91 3.14
CA LEU A 22 -1.00 -0.17 4.26
C LEU A 22 -0.33 1.13 3.81
N ILE A 23 0.59 1.07 2.85
CA ILE A 23 1.43 2.23 2.48
C ILE A 23 0.61 3.28 1.73
N LEU A 24 -0.12 2.87 0.69
CA LEU A 24 -0.97 3.77 -0.09
C LEU A 24 -2.05 4.47 0.76
N PRO A 25 -2.83 3.76 1.62
CA PRO A 25 -3.79 4.41 2.50
C PRO A 25 -3.12 5.29 3.57
N ALA A 26 -1.96 4.90 4.12
CA ALA A 26 -1.23 5.77 5.06
C ALA A 26 -0.82 7.11 4.42
N ILE A 27 -0.33 7.07 3.18
CA ILE A 27 0.02 8.28 2.42
C ILE A 27 -1.24 9.09 2.12
N ALA A 28 -2.35 8.46 1.72
CA ALA A 28 -3.61 9.13 1.44
C ALA A 28 -4.16 9.84 2.69
N MET A 29 -4.14 9.19 3.86
CA MET A 29 -4.59 9.78 5.13
C MET A 29 -3.68 10.93 5.57
N ALA A 30 -2.35 10.79 5.44
CA ALA A 30 -1.41 11.86 5.78
C ALA A 30 -1.56 13.07 4.85
N SER A 31 -1.68 12.83 3.54
CA SER A 31 -1.93 13.86 2.53
C SER A 31 -3.25 14.57 2.77
N LEU A 32 -4.32 13.82 3.04
CA LEU A 32 -5.64 14.35 3.35
C LEU A 32 -5.62 15.15 4.66
N SER A 33 -4.93 14.69 5.69
CA SER A 33 -4.76 15.43 6.96
C SER A 33 -4.04 16.75 6.73
N LEU A 34 -2.95 16.76 5.98
CA LEU A 34 -2.22 17.98 5.63
C LEU A 34 -3.07 18.93 4.78
N HIS A 35 -3.83 18.40 3.82
CA HIS A 35 -4.76 19.17 3.00
C HIS A 35 -5.86 19.83 3.84
N ILE A 36 -6.51 19.08 4.74
CA ILE A 36 -7.58 19.59 5.61
C ILE A 36 -7.04 20.62 6.60
N GLN A 37 -5.85 20.37 7.19
CA GLN A 37 -5.19 21.35 8.06
C GLN A 37 -4.99 22.65 7.27
N LYS A 38 -4.35 22.61 6.09
CA LYS A 38 -4.10 23.78 5.24
C LYS A 38 -5.37 24.55 4.82
N ASN A 39 -6.50 23.85 4.63
CA ASN A 39 -7.78 24.48 4.30
C ASN A 39 -8.51 25.10 5.51
N LYS A 40 -8.13 24.74 6.74
CA LYS A 40 -8.71 25.25 7.99
C LYS A 40 -7.90 26.38 8.64
N ILE A 41 -6.65 26.62 8.21
CA ILE A 41 -5.79 27.72 8.70
C ILE A 41 -5.97 29.03 7.91
N PHE A 42 -6.88 29.07 6.93
CA PHE A 42 -7.27 30.27 6.20
C PHE A 42 -8.73 30.62 6.50
#